data_AF-A0A7W3VJS4-F1
#
_entry.id   AF-A0A7W3VJS4-F1
#
_cell.length_a   1.000
_cell.length_b   1.000
_cell.length_c   1.000
_cell.angle_alpha   90.00
_cell.angle_beta   90.00
_cell.angle_gamma   90.00
#
_symmetry.space_group_name_H-M   'P 1'
#
loop_
_entity.id
_entity.type
_entity.pdbx_description
1 polymer ?
#
loop_
_entity_poly.entity_id
_entity_poly.type
_entity_poly.pdbx_seq_one_letter_code
_entity_poly.pdbx_strand_id
1 'polypeptide(L)'
;MEQYYRHSFFVDAGVNLSIGKEVNKLQTRFGFSEEMRKLLLVQSQGKGTLTLGPSLDSFASFSTIMQWYTLDGLDDTLDVIERNEDFILADFLFVFAQDTEGNQYAEITKGRLKGHIVWLNACYYEDVDSLEELLEEYSEQSESPQIKVDDELVFHLLYTSNQLVSVRAQSLELFLC
;
A
#
# COMPACT_ATOMS: atom_id res chain seq x y z
N MET A 1 -10.23 24.47 20.36
CA MET A 1 -11.41 24.29 19.48
C MET A 1 -11.09 23.60 18.15
N GLU A 2 -9.85 23.17 17.89
CA GLU A 2 -9.47 22.46 16.64
C GLU A 2 -9.62 20.92 16.72
N GLN A 3 -9.67 20.34 17.92
CA GLN A 3 -9.80 18.88 18.09
C GLN A 3 -11.21 18.31 17.80
N TYR A 4 -12.23 19.16 17.70
CA TYR A 4 -13.61 18.74 17.44
C TYR A 4 -13.92 18.49 15.94
N TYR A 5 -13.05 18.95 15.03
CA TYR A 5 -13.20 18.67 13.59
C TYR A 5 -12.60 17.32 13.17
N ARG A 6 -11.67 16.74 13.94
CA ARG A 6 -11.01 15.45 13.63
C ARG A 6 -11.92 14.23 13.81
N HIS A 7 -12.98 14.32 14.58
CA HIS A 7 -13.92 13.21 14.83
C HIS A 7 -15.22 13.29 14.03
N SER A 8 -15.45 14.38 13.30
CA SER A 8 -16.72 14.62 12.61
C SER A 8 -16.74 14.13 11.15
N PHE A 9 -15.62 13.62 10.62
CA PHE A 9 -15.56 13.05 9.26
C PHE A 9 -16.08 11.61 9.16
N PHE A 10 -16.30 10.91 10.28
CA PHE A 10 -16.50 9.45 10.28
C PHE A 10 -17.91 8.96 10.68
N VAL A 11 -18.84 9.84 11.06
CA VAL A 11 -20.10 9.40 11.69
C VAL A 11 -21.29 9.33 10.72
N ASP A 12 -21.30 10.05 9.60
CA ASP A 12 -22.51 10.21 8.77
C ASP A 12 -22.46 9.60 7.35
N ALA A 13 -21.48 8.76 7.03
CA ALA A 13 -21.31 8.30 5.65
C ALA A 13 -22.27 7.17 5.21
N GLY A 14 -23.15 6.66 6.07
CA GLY A 14 -24.16 5.66 5.67
C GLY A 14 -23.53 4.40 5.06
N VAL A 15 -22.50 3.86 5.72
CA VAL A 15 -21.73 2.69 5.26
C VAL A 15 -22.68 1.58 4.84
N ASN A 16 -22.67 1.23 3.55
CA ASN A 16 -23.41 0.08 3.06
C ASN A 16 -22.87 -1.18 3.76
N LEU A 17 -23.73 -1.86 4.52
CA LEU A 17 -23.35 -3.00 5.36
C LEU A 17 -22.70 -4.15 4.58
N SER A 18 -22.95 -4.26 3.26
CA SER A 18 -22.29 -5.24 2.40
C SER A 18 -20.81 -4.91 2.18
N ILE A 19 -20.52 -3.68 1.77
CA ILE A 19 -19.16 -3.16 1.53
C ILE A 19 -18.36 -3.21 2.83
N GLY A 20 -18.99 -2.84 3.96
CA GLY A 20 -18.38 -2.96 5.29
C GLY A 20 -17.90 -4.38 5.61
N LYS A 21 -18.68 -5.40 5.25
CA LYS A 21 -18.30 -6.81 5.47
C LYS A 21 -17.17 -7.25 4.54
N GLU A 22 -17.16 -6.79 3.30
CA GLU A 22 -16.11 -7.09 2.31
C GLU A 22 -14.78 -6.47 2.72
N VAL A 23 -14.76 -5.18 3.07
CA VAL A 23 -13.53 -4.52 3.54
C VAL A 23 -13.03 -5.15 4.85
N ASN A 24 -13.91 -5.57 5.76
CA ASN A 24 -13.49 -6.29 6.97
C ASN A 24 -12.88 -7.67 6.65
N LYS A 25 -13.40 -8.39 5.64
CA LYS A 25 -12.78 -9.64 5.17
C LYS A 25 -11.40 -9.37 4.57
N LEU A 26 -11.25 -8.32 3.75
CA LEU A 26 -9.96 -7.93 3.18
C LEU A 26 -8.95 -7.56 4.27
N GLN A 27 -9.38 -6.81 5.29
CA GLN A 27 -8.51 -6.48 6.41
C GLN A 27 -8.07 -7.73 7.16
N THR A 28 -8.97 -8.70 7.36
CA THR A 28 -8.62 -9.97 8.01
C THR A 28 -7.65 -10.79 7.16
N ARG A 29 -7.81 -10.75 5.83
CA ARG A 29 -6.98 -11.50 4.88
C ARG A 29 -5.58 -10.90 4.72
N PHE A 30 -5.49 -9.60 4.46
CA PHE A 30 -4.24 -8.92 4.14
C PHE A 30 -3.59 -8.24 5.36
N GLY A 31 -4.33 -8.04 6.46
CA GLY A 31 -3.76 -7.59 7.73
C GLY A 31 -3.40 -6.11 7.81
N PHE A 32 -3.89 -5.27 6.90
CA PHE A 32 -3.66 -3.82 6.88
C PHE A 32 -4.36 -3.07 8.03
N SER A 33 -3.94 -1.81 8.25
CA SER A 33 -4.35 -0.96 9.37
C SER A 33 -5.83 -0.58 9.38
N GLU A 34 -6.32 -0.13 10.54
CA GLU A 34 -7.66 0.46 10.67
C GLU A 34 -7.80 1.75 9.84
N GLU A 35 -6.71 2.49 9.70
CA GLU A 35 -6.63 3.70 8.88
C GLU A 35 -6.86 3.37 7.41
N MET A 36 -6.19 2.34 6.90
CA MET A 36 -6.39 1.85 5.53
C MET A 36 -7.82 1.32 5.34
N ARG A 37 -8.35 0.56 6.30
CA ARG A 37 -9.75 0.10 6.28
C ARG A 37 -10.73 1.26 6.13
N LYS A 38 -10.54 2.32 6.91
CA LYS A 38 -11.36 3.54 6.84
C LYS A 38 -11.25 4.20 5.48
N LEU A 39 -10.05 4.29 4.91
CA LEU A 39 -9.84 4.89 3.60
C LEU A 39 -10.59 4.11 2.49
N LEU A 40 -10.45 2.78 2.46
CA LEU A 40 -11.16 1.92 1.50
C LEU A 40 -12.69 2.05 1.62
N LEU A 41 -13.20 2.20 2.84
CA LEU A 41 -14.64 2.44 3.07
C LEU A 41 -15.10 3.80 2.55
N VAL A 42 -14.27 4.83 2.63
CA VAL A 42 -14.59 6.15 2.07
C VAL A 42 -14.53 6.11 0.54
N GLN A 43 -13.51 5.47 -0.03
CA GLN A 43 -13.36 5.30 -1.48
C GLN A 43 -14.53 4.55 -2.11
N SER A 44 -14.95 3.43 -1.52
CA SER A 44 -16.09 2.64 -2.02
C SER A 44 -17.45 3.34 -1.95
N GLN A 45 -17.56 4.46 -1.24
CA GLN A 45 -18.78 5.28 -1.15
C GLN A 45 -18.73 6.51 -2.06
N GLY A 46 -17.53 6.95 -2.45
CA GLY A 46 -17.34 8.01 -3.43
C GLY A 46 -17.72 7.52 -4.82
N LYS A 47 -18.72 8.14 -5.45
CA LYS A 47 -19.07 7.89 -6.88
C LYS A 47 -18.04 8.46 -7.88
N GLY A 48 -16.78 8.55 -7.48
CA GLY A 48 -15.72 9.08 -8.31
C GLY A 48 -14.40 8.58 -7.77
N THR A 49 -13.52 8.19 -8.69
CA THR A 49 -12.11 7.97 -8.43
C THR A 49 -11.62 9.09 -7.53
N LEU A 50 -11.28 8.77 -6.29
CA LEU A 50 -10.57 9.70 -5.43
C LEU A 50 -9.17 9.85 -6.04
N THR A 51 -9.03 10.77 -6.99
CA THR A 51 -7.76 11.46 -7.20
C THR A 51 -7.51 12.30 -5.95
N LEU A 52 -7.19 11.61 -4.84
CA LEU A 52 -6.38 12.17 -3.77
C LEU A 52 -4.96 12.30 -4.33
N GLY A 53 -4.84 13.16 -5.34
CA GLY A 53 -3.63 13.92 -5.48
C GLY A 53 -3.58 14.82 -4.25
N PRO A 54 -2.40 15.03 -3.65
CA PRO A 54 -2.26 16.06 -2.65
C PRO A 54 -2.83 17.36 -3.24
N SER A 55 -3.57 18.12 -2.45
CA SER A 55 -3.85 19.52 -2.74
C SER A 55 -2.51 20.25 -2.76
N LEU A 56 -1.80 20.17 -3.89
CA LEU A 56 -0.37 20.44 -3.99
C LEU A 56 -0.17 21.65 -4.90
N ASP A 57 -0.73 22.77 -4.45
CA ASP A 57 -0.29 24.11 -4.87
C ASP A 57 1.08 24.48 -4.25
N SER A 58 1.78 23.57 -3.57
CA SER A 58 3.05 23.93 -2.91
C SER A 58 4.12 22.85 -2.75
N PHE A 59 4.24 21.87 -3.63
CA PHE A 59 5.52 21.12 -3.73
C PHE A 59 6.01 21.04 -5.18
N ALA A 60 7.11 21.76 -5.38
CA ALA A 60 7.82 21.93 -6.61
C ALA A 60 8.14 20.63 -7.36
N SER A 61 8.03 20.72 -8.69
CA SER A 61 8.94 20.12 -9.68
C SER A 61 9.02 18.58 -9.71
N PHE A 62 8.47 17.98 -10.77
CA PHE A 62 8.39 16.53 -11.06
C PHE A 62 7.32 15.77 -10.26
N SER A 63 6.05 16.18 -10.35
CA SER A 63 4.95 15.50 -9.64
C SER A 63 4.52 14.24 -10.40
N THR A 64 5.11 13.09 -10.06
CA THR A 64 4.54 11.79 -10.43
C THR A 64 3.13 11.70 -9.86
N ILE A 65 2.12 11.54 -10.73
CA ILE A 65 0.72 11.51 -10.30
C ILE A 65 0.47 10.15 -9.66
N MET A 66 0.08 10.14 -8.39
CA MET A 66 -0.30 8.91 -7.69
C MET A 66 -1.76 8.55 -8.01
N GLN A 67 -1.97 7.32 -8.45
CA GLN A 67 -3.25 6.73 -8.77
C GLN A 67 -3.61 5.68 -7.72
N TRP A 68 -4.79 5.84 -7.11
CA TRP A 68 -5.29 4.93 -6.09
C TRP A 68 -6.00 3.73 -6.72
N TYR A 69 -5.75 2.54 -6.18
CA TYR A 69 -6.56 1.37 -6.50
C TYR A 69 -7.96 1.52 -5.90
N THR A 70 -8.96 1.00 -6.61
CA THR A 70 -10.37 1.08 -6.25
C THR A 70 -10.91 -0.30 -5.83
N LEU A 71 -12.05 -0.28 -5.13
CA LEU A 71 -12.76 -1.47 -4.66
C LEU A 71 -14.08 -1.67 -5.41
N ASP A 72 -14.30 -0.90 -6.49
CA ASP A 72 -15.55 -0.90 -7.23
C ASP A 72 -15.65 -2.04 -8.26
N GLY A 73 -14.53 -2.73 -8.56
CA GLY A 73 -14.47 -3.84 -9.50
C GLY A 73 -14.93 -3.46 -10.91
N LEU A 74 -14.84 -2.18 -11.26
CA LEU A 74 -15.24 -1.65 -12.57
C LEU A 74 -14.08 -1.62 -13.56
N ASP A 75 -12.86 -1.53 -13.04
CA ASP A 75 -11.63 -1.52 -13.81
C ASP A 75 -10.68 -2.54 -13.20
N ASP A 76 -10.59 -3.72 -13.82
CA ASP A 76 -9.71 -4.82 -13.43
C ASP A 76 -8.24 -4.34 -13.28
N THR A 77 -7.83 -3.33 -14.05
CA THR A 77 -6.47 -2.79 -13.97
C THR A 77 -6.20 -1.93 -12.72
N LEU A 78 -7.28 -1.47 -12.07
CA LEU A 78 -7.23 -0.65 -10.87
C LEU A 78 -7.88 -1.32 -9.66
N ASP A 79 -8.21 -2.62 -9.73
CA ASP A 79 -8.83 -3.33 -8.63
C ASP A 79 -7.79 -3.65 -7.53
N VAL A 80 -8.04 -3.13 -6.33
CA VAL A 80 -7.15 -3.32 -5.17
C VAL A 80 -7.10 -4.78 -4.71
N ILE A 81 -8.16 -5.55 -4.91
CA ILE A 81 -8.24 -6.95 -4.52
C ILE A 81 -7.39 -7.76 -5.49
N GLU A 82 -7.66 -7.69 -6.79
CA GLU A 82 -6.91 -8.43 -7.82
C GLU A 82 -5.42 -8.09 -7.72
N ARG A 83 -5.09 -6.80 -7.56
CA ARG A 83 -3.70 -6.38 -7.43
C ARG A 83 -2.98 -7.02 -6.23
N ASN A 84 -3.65 -7.18 -5.10
CA ASN A 84 -3.04 -7.81 -3.92
C ASN A 84 -3.14 -9.34 -3.94
N GLU A 85 -3.99 -9.95 -4.77
CA GLU A 85 -4.00 -11.40 -4.97
C GLU A 85 -2.81 -11.86 -5.83
N ASP A 86 -2.45 -11.07 -6.84
CA ASP A 86 -1.37 -11.37 -7.77
C ASP A 86 0.00 -10.87 -7.28
N PHE A 87 0.06 -10.13 -6.17
CA PHE A 87 1.30 -9.52 -5.70
C PHE A 87 2.17 -10.50 -4.91
N ILE A 88 3.42 -10.69 -5.37
CA ILE A 88 4.37 -11.63 -4.77
C ILE A 88 4.73 -11.32 -3.30
N LEU A 89 4.55 -10.08 -2.84
CA LEU A 89 4.78 -9.66 -1.45
C LEU A 89 3.47 -9.43 -0.66
N ALA A 90 2.32 -9.91 -1.15
CA ALA A 90 1.01 -9.71 -0.50
C ALA A 90 0.94 -10.22 0.95
N ASP A 91 1.79 -11.18 1.30
CA ASP A 91 1.91 -11.67 2.66
C ASP A 91 2.50 -10.65 3.64
N PHE A 92 3.24 -9.65 3.14
CA PHE A 92 3.99 -8.71 3.96
C PHE A 92 3.58 -7.26 3.75
N LEU A 93 3.00 -6.98 2.59
CA LEU A 93 2.68 -5.66 2.09
C LEU A 93 1.26 -5.66 1.54
N PHE A 94 0.54 -4.57 1.78
CA PHE A 94 -0.75 -4.31 1.18
C PHE A 94 -0.63 -3.11 0.24
N VAL A 95 -0.69 -3.36 -1.06
CA VAL A 95 -0.56 -2.35 -2.11
C VAL A 95 -1.88 -1.58 -2.26
N PHE A 96 -1.82 -0.25 -2.31
CA PHE A 96 -3.02 0.60 -2.34
C PHE A 96 -2.98 1.74 -3.37
N ALA A 97 -1.82 2.02 -3.96
CA ALA A 97 -1.69 2.97 -5.05
C ALA A 97 -0.48 2.65 -5.94
N GLN A 98 -0.43 3.28 -7.10
CA GLN A 98 0.72 3.29 -7.99
C GLN A 98 1.00 4.69 -8.52
N ASP A 99 2.19 4.91 -9.05
CA ASP A 99 2.54 6.14 -9.78
C ASP A 99 2.53 5.90 -11.30
N THR A 100 2.75 6.96 -12.08
CA THR A 100 2.74 6.88 -13.55
C THR A 100 3.88 6.06 -14.15
N GLU A 101 4.89 5.73 -13.35
CA GLU A 101 6.04 4.90 -13.74
C GLU A 101 5.82 3.43 -13.35
N GLY A 102 4.67 3.10 -12.75
CA GLY A 102 4.32 1.75 -12.30
C GLY A 102 4.81 1.42 -10.89
N ASN A 103 5.53 2.34 -10.22
CA ASN A 103 5.99 2.10 -8.86
C ASN A 103 4.81 2.11 -7.89
N GLN A 104 4.89 1.29 -6.85
CA GLN A 104 3.72 1.02 -5.99
C GLN A 104 3.89 1.56 -4.60
N TYR A 105 2.78 1.97 -4.00
CA TYR A 105 2.70 2.36 -2.61
C TYR A 105 1.97 1.26 -1.85
N ALA A 106 2.58 0.83 -0.75
CA ALA A 106 2.07 -0.26 0.07
C ALA A 106 2.19 0.05 1.56
N GLU A 107 1.32 -0.56 2.36
CA GLU A 107 1.42 -0.60 3.81
C GLU A 107 2.11 -1.91 4.24
N ILE A 108 3.06 -1.84 5.15
CA ILE A 108 3.62 -3.04 5.78
C ILE A 108 2.59 -3.66 6.73
N THR A 109 2.28 -4.95 6.56
CA THR A 109 1.18 -5.62 7.29
C THR A 109 1.66 -6.54 8.42
N LYS A 110 2.94 -6.92 8.42
CA LYS A 110 3.59 -7.82 9.40
C LYS A 110 4.88 -7.22 9.99
N GLY A 111 5.37 -7.83 11.06
CA GLY A 111 6.64 -7.48 11.69
C GLY A 111 6.67 -6.14 12.42
N ARG A 112 7.88 -5.67 12.72
CA ARG A 112 8.13 -4.49 13.58
C ARG A 112 7.68 -3.16 12.98
N LEU A 113 7.66 -3.05 11.64
CA LEU A 113 7.31 -1.83 10.92
C LEU A 113 5.86 -1.85 10.41
N LYS A 114 5.01 -2.73 10.95
CA LYS A 114 3.58 -2.76 10.59
C LYS A 114 2.95 -1.35 10.64
N GLY A 115 2.19 -1.02 9.60
CA GLY A 115 1.54 0.28 9.42
C GLY A 115 2.40 1.34 8.71
N HIS A 116 3.70 1.11 8.50
CA HIS A 116 4.53 2.02 7.73
C HIS A 116 4.15 1.97 6.25
N ILE A 117 4.25 3.12 5.59
CA ILE A 117 4.01 3.25 4.16
C ILE A 117 5.33 3.19 3.43
N VAL A 118 5.40 2.32 2.44
CA VAL A 118 6.56 2.10 1.60
C VAL A 118 6.26 2.41 0.14
N TRP A 119 7.31 2.75 -0.59
CA TRP A 119 7.33 2.86 -2.04
C TRP A 119 8.17 1.72 -2.59
N LEU A 120 7.64 1.07 -3.62
CA LEU A 120 8.16 -0.14 -4.26
C LEU A 120 8.57 0.20 -5.68
N ASN A 121 9.85 0.05 -6.00
CA ASN A 121 10.37 0.34 -7.33
C ASN A 121 10.03 -0.80 -8.31
N ALA A 122 9.20 -0.53 -9.31
CA ALA A 122 8.71 -1.53 -10.26
C ALA A 122 9.83 -2.26 -11.00
N CYS A 123 10.94 -1.55 -11.31
CA CYS A 123 12.06 -2.11 -12.06
C CYS A 123 12.76 -3.30 -11.39
N TYR A 124 12.47 -3.60 -10.12
CA TYR A 124 13.10 -4.67 -9.36
C TYR A 124 12.17 -5.84 -9.03
N TYR A 125 10.87 -5.77 -9.33
CA TYR A 125 9.95 -6.87 -9.01
C TYR A 125 8.86 -7.12 -10.05
N GLU A 126 8.72 -6.27 -11.07
CA GLU A 126 7.66 -6.42 -12.08
C GLU A 126 7.83 -7.68 -12.94
N ASP A 127 9.08 -8.04 -13.26
CA ASP A 127 9.42 -9.22 -14.07
C ASP A 127 9.60 -10.49 -13.23
N VAL A 128 9.33 -10.44 -11.93
CA VAL A 128 9.58 -11.53 -10.99
C VAL A 128 8.30 -12.32 -10.74
N ASP A 129 8.31 -13.62 -11.03
CA ASP A 129 7.12 -14.48 -11.00
C ASP A 129 6.80 -15.02 -9.60
N SER A 130 7.77 -14.97 -8.66
CA SER A 130 7.60 -15.52 -7.32
C SER A 130 8.47 -14.84 -6.26
N LEU A 131 8.07 -14.97 -4.98
CA LEU A 131 8.90 -14.51 -3.87
C LEU A 131 10.24 -15.26 -3.84
N GLU A 132 10.24 -16.55 -4.14
CA GLU A 132 11.45 -17.37 -4.19
C GLU A 132 12.45 -16.82 -5.22
N GLU A 133 12.00 -16.50 -6.43
CA GLU A 133 12.84 -15.91 -7.48
C GLU A 133 13.41 -14.55 -7.06
N LEU A 134 12.59 -13.69 -6.43
CA LEU A 134 13.06 -12.40 -5.90
C LEU A 134 14.20 -12.58 -4.89
N LEU A 135 14.10 -13.61 -4.04
CA LEU A 135 15.11 -13.92 -3.04
C LEU A 135 16.38 -14.52 -3.65
N GLU A 136 16.25 -15.33 -4.70
CA GLU A 136 17.37 -15.88 -5.45
C GLU A 136 18.15 -14.77 -6.15
N GLU A 137 17.47 -13.89 -6.91
CA GLU A 137 18.10 -12.74 -7.56
C GLU A 137 18.79 -11.83 -6.54
N TYR A 138 18.15 -11.60 -5.39
CA TYR A 138 18.73 -10.83 -4.30
C TYR A 138 19.96 -11.52 -3.68
N SER A 139 19.90 -12.84 -3.49
CA SER A 139 21.01 -13.63 -2.95
C SER A 139 22.20 -13.71 -3.91
N GLU A 140 21.98 -13.68 -5.23
CA GLU A 140 23.05 -13.65 -6.22
C GLU A 140 23.79 -12.31 -6.23
N GLN A 141 23.07 -11.22 -5.93
CA GLN A 141 23.64 -9.87 -5.88
C GLN A 141 24.30 -9.53 -4.55
N SER A 142 24.06 -10.30 -3.49
CA SER A 142 24.58 -10.03 -2.13
C SER A 142 25.57 -11.12 -1.69
N GLU A 143 26.77 -10.76 -1.24
CA GLU A 143 27.79 -11.72 -0.78
C GLU A 143 27.38 -12.53 0.48
N SER A 144 26.20 -12.26 1.06
CA SER A 144 25.42 -13.09 2.01
C SER A 144 24.17 -12.29 2.46
N PRO A 145 22.95 -12.88 2.54
CA PRO A 145 22.61 -13.80 3.63
C PRO A 145 21.61 -14.95 3.29
N GLN A 146 21.61 -15.99 4.11
CA GLN A 146 20.49 -16.93 4.23
C GLN A 146 19.27 -16.20 4.82
N ILE A 147 18.40 -15.66 3.98
CA ILE A 147 17.18 -14.97 4.42
C ILE A 147 16.26 -15.99 5.09
N LYS A 148 15.94 -15.79 6.37
CA LYS A 148 14.86 -16.51 7.04
C LYS A 148 13.56 -15.75 6.77
N VAL A 149 12.60 -16.45 6.17
CA VAL A 149 11.45 -15.89 5.43
C VAL A 149 10.38 -15.19 6.31
N ASP A 150 10.55 -15.08 7.63
CA ASP A 150 9.46 -14.62 8.49
C ASP A 150 9.44 -13.09 8.69
N ASP A 151 10.16 -12.54 9.68
CA ASP A 151 10.05 -11.10 10.03
C ASP A 151 11.20 -10.24 9.49
N GLU A 152 12.27 -10.89 9.01
CA GLU A 152 13.49 -10.22 8.56
C GLU A 152 13.44 -9.85 7.07
N LEU A 153 12.54 -10.46 6.29
CA LEU A 153 12.46 -10.23 4.85
C LEU A 153 12.22 -8.75 4.52
N VAL A 154 11.13 -8.15 5.02
CA VAL A 154 10.82 -6.74 4.78
C VAL A 154 11.95 -5.84 5.29
N PHE A 155 12.56 -6.20 6.42
CA PHE A 155 13.72 -5.47 6.94
C PHE A 155 14.90 -5.53 5.96
N HIS A 156 15.22 -6.70 5.41
CA HIS A 156 16.25 -6.84 4.39
C HIS A 156 15.91 -6.05 3.13
N LEU A 157 14.67 -6.11 2.63
CA LEU A 157 14.24 -5.36 1.45
C LEU A 157 14.27 -3.83 1.66
N LEU A 158 14.09 -3.35 2.90
CA LEU A 158 14.10 -1.92 3.26
C LEU A 158 15.48 -1.33 3.57
N TYR A 159 16.37 -2.13 4.16
CA TYR A 159 17.63 -1.62 4.73
C TYR A 159 18.88 -2.02 3.95
N THR A 160 18.72 -2.73 2.84
CA THR A 160 19.83 -3.09 1.96
C THR A 160 19.99 -2.06 0.85
N SER A 161 21.18 -1.99 0.25
CA SER A 161 21.54 -0.95 -0.72
C SER A 161 20.79 -1.06 -2.06
N ASN A 162 19.99 -2.11 -2.24
CA ASN A 162 19.11 -2.31 -3.38
C ASN A 162 17.78 -1.59 -3.10
N GLN A 163 17.53 -0.52 -3.87
CA GLN A 163 16.43 0.42 -3.67
C GLN A 163 15.03 -0.15 -4.02
N LEU A 164 14.79 -1.44 -3.81
CA LEU A 164 13.51 -2.10 -4.07
C LEU A 164 12.39 -1.45 -3.23
N VAL A 165 12.64 -1.25 -1.94
CA VAL A 165 11.64 -0.73 -1.00
C VAL A 165 12.19 0.49 -0.25
N SER A 166 11.43 1.58 -0.23
CA SER A 166 11.76 2.79 0.52
C SER A 166 10.64 3.21 1.45
N VAL A 167 10.93 3.43 2.73
CA VAL A 167 9.93 3.98 3.67
C VAL A 167 9.61 5.43 3.31
N ARG A 168 8.33 5.71 3.06
CA ARG A 168 7.81 7.06 2.77
C ARG A 168 7.19 7.71 4.00
N ALA A 169 6.50 6.94 4.84
CA ALA A 169 5.89 7.45 6.06
C ALA A 169 5.77 6.35 7.13
N GLN A 170 5.62 6.75 8.40
CA GLN A 170 5.41 5.81 9.52
C GLN A 170 3.95 5.35 9.66
N SER A 171 3.01 6.06 9.03
CA SER A 171 1.59 5.74 9.03
C SER A 171 0.90 6.32 7.80
N LEU A 172 -0.28 5.78 7.48
CA LEU A 172 -1.13 6.33 6.44
C LEU A 172 -1.55 7.79 6.73
N GLU A 173 -1.80 8.13 7.99
CA GLU A 173 -2.14 9.51 8.39
C GLU A 173 -1.01 10.48 8.01
N LEU A 174 0.24 10.16 8.35
CA LEU A 174 1.40 10.99 8.02
C LEU A 174 1.69 11.02 6.53
N PHE A 175 1.33 9.98 5.79
CA PHE A 175 1.50 9.92 4.34
C PHE A 175 0.52 10.86 3.61
N LEU A 176 -0.67 11.06 4.16
CA LEU A 176 -1.73 11.89 3.56
C LEU A 176 -1.66 13.37 3.97
N CYS A 177 -0.77 13.75 4.90
CA CYS A 177 -0.61 15.14 5.40
C CYS A 177 0.54 15.88 4.70
#